data_AF-A0A0B2UCX3-F1
#
_entry.id   AF-A0A0B2UCX3-F1
#
_cell.length_a   1.000
_cell.length_b   1.000
_cell.length_c   1.000
_cell.angle_alpha   90.00
_cell.angle_beta   90.00
_cell.angle_gamma   90.00
#
_symmetry.space_group_name_H-M   'P 1'
#
loop_
_entity.id
_entity.type
_entity.pdbx_description
1 polymer ?
#
loop_
_entity_poly.entity_id
_entity_poly.type
_entity_poly.pdbx_seq_one_letter_code
_entity_poly.pdbx_strand_id
1 'polypeptide(L)'
;MEQSDELIRRILDERALEALGTLKHVSKERGEQLQRALVQHFYAVRRPICYEEYADIAKRIGDECTKASVDIRRKGSFFDLDEL
;
A
#
# COMPACT_ATOMS: atom_id res chain seq x y z
N MET A 1 -11.92 -12.79 3.33
CA MET A 1 -11.17 -11.56 3.71
C MET A 1 -10.12 -11.81 4.79
N GLU A 2 -10.00 -13.01 5.38
CA GLU A 2 -9.11 -13.26 6.54
C GLU A 2 -7.64 -13.53 6.20
N GLN A 3 -7.35 -14.09 5.01
CA GLN A 3 -5.97 -14.45 4.62
C GLN A 3 -5.03 -13.23 4.50
N SER A 4 -5.56 -12.07 4.13
CA SER A 4 -4.76 -10.85 3.96
C SER A 4 -4.32 -10.23 5.28
N ASP A 5 -5.07 -10.44 6.37
CA ASP A 5 -4.74 -9.92 7.70
C ASP A 5 -3.70 -10.80 8.40
N GLU A 6 -3.78 -12.13 8.24
CA GLU A 6 -2.74 -13.05 8.73
C GLU A 6 -1.41 -12.86 8.00
N LEU A 7 -1.46 -12.65 6.68
CA LEU A 7 -0.25 -12.42 5.89
C LEU A 7 0.43 -11.11 6.33
N ILE A 8 -0.34 -10.03 6.47
CA ILE A 8 0.13 -8.73 6.98
C ILE A 8 0.83 -8.86 8.34
N ARG A 9 0.24 -9.62 9.28
CA ARG A 9 0.87 -9.88 10.58
C ARG A 9 2.18 -10.67 10.51
N ARG A 10 2.41 -11.44 9.44
CA ARG A 10 3.64 -12.20 9.23
C ARG A 10 4.72 -11.44 8.48
N ILE A 11 4.33 -10.45 7.67
CA ILE A 11 5.25 -9.72 6.80
C ILE A 11 5.64 -8.35 7.34
N LEU A 12 4.92 -7.81 8.32
CA LEU A 12 5.18 -6.50 8.92
C LEU A 12 5.69 -6.62 10.35
N ASP A 13 6.59 -5.73 10.72
CA ASP A 13 7.01 -5.51 12.09
C ASP A 13 5.85 -5.04 12.99
N GLU A 14 5.96 -5.30 14.29
CA GLU A 14 4.97 -4.90 15.30
C GLU A 14 4.63 -3.41 15.24
N ARG A 15 5.65 -2.55 15.07
CA ARG A 15 5.47 -1.09 14.93
C ARG A 15 4.67 -0.68 13.70
N ALA A 16 4.87 -1.40 12.59
CA ALA A 16 4.17 -1.14 11.34
C ALA A 16 2.71 -1.63 11.41
N LEU A 17 2.47 -2.74 12.13
CA LEU A 17 1.13 -3.25 12.41
C LEU A 17 0.33 -2.28 13.29
N GLU A 18 0.93 -1.73 14.34
CA GLU A 18 0.28 -0.73 15.19
C GLU A 18 -0.07 0.55 14.41
N ALA A 19 0.84 1.01 13.56
CA ALA A 19 0.61 2.17 12.71
C ALA A 19 -0.51 1.91 11.68
N LEU A 20 -0.53 0.73 11.05
CA LEU A 20 -1.59 0.33 10.13
C LEU A 20 -2.94 0.21 10.84
N GLY A 21 -2.97 -0.35 12.05
CA GLY A 21 -4.17 -0.44 12.88
C GLY A 21 -4.73 0.93 13.21
N THR A 22 -3.87 1.86 13.62
CA THR A 22 -4.25 3.25 13.91
C THR A 22 -4.80 3.93 12.65
N LEU A 23 -4.16 3.74 11.50
CA LEU A 23 -4.63 4.29 10.23
C LEU A 23 -6.00 3.71 9.83
N LYS A 24 -6.23 2.40 9.99
CA LYS A 24 -7.53 1.76 9.75
C LYS A 24 -8.64 2.32 10.65
N HIS A 25 -8.32 2.68 11.90
CA HIS A 25 -9.26 3.33 12.81
C HIS A 25 -9.59 4.77 12.42
N VAL A 26 -8.62 5.53 11.90
CA VAL A 26 -8.81 6.91 11.44
C VAL A 26 -9.52 6.96 10.09
N SER A 27 -9.14 6.08 9.16
CA SER A 27 -9.70 6.00 7.81
C SER A 27 -9.61 4.57 7.30
N LYS A 28 -10.75 3.88 7.30
CA LYS A 28 -10.86 2.49 6.84
C LYS A 28 -10.39 2.35 5.39
N GLU A 29 -10.77 3.27 4.52
CA GLU A 29 -10.41 3.26 3.09
C GLU A 29 -8.88 3.36 2.88
N ARG A 30 -8.22 4.31 3.55
CA ARG A 30 -6.75 4.45 3.47
C ARG A 30 -6.02 3.27 4.07
N GLY A 31 -6.54 2.71 5.18
CA GLY A 31 -6.00 1.51 5.79
C GLY A 31 -6.07 0.29 4.87
N GLU A 32 -7.17 0.11 4.14
CA GLU A 32 -7.33 -0.97 3.16
C GLU A 32 -6.43 -0.77 1.93
N GLN A 33 -6.31 0.46 1.41
CA GLN A 33 -5.37 0.77 0.32
C GLN A 33 -3.92 0.47 0.71
N LEU A 34 -3.51 0.92 1.90
CA LEU A 34 -2.17 0.65 2.42
C LEU A 34 -1.92 -0.85 2.61
N GLN A 35 -2.90 -1.58 3.14
CA GLN A 35 -2.81 -3.03 3.26
C GLN A 35 -2.59 -3.71 1.90
N ARG A 36 -3.34 -3.31 0.87
CA ARG A 36 -3.18 -3.86 -0.49
C ARG A 36 -1.80 -3.57 -1.08
N ALA A 37 -1.32 -2.33 -0.93
CA ALA A 37 0.01 -1.94 -1.42
C ALA A 37 1.15 -2.70 -0.72
N LEU A 38 1.03 -2.90 0.60
CA LEU A 38 2.00 -3.69 1.36
C LEU A 38 2.04 -5.15 0.92
N VAL A 39 0.87 -5.75 0.68
CA VAL A 39 0.79 -7.13 0.15
C VAL A 39 1.39 -7.21 -1.25
N GLN A 40 1.11 -6.26 -2.14
CA GLN A 40 1.70 -6.22 -3.48
C GLN A 40 3.23 -6.07 -3.44
N HIS A 41 3.73 -5.15 -2.59
CA HIS A 41 5.16 -4.98 -2.38
C HIS A 41 5.81 -6.26 -1.86
N PHE A 42 5.16 -6.96 -0.92
CA PHE A 42 5.63 -8.25 -0.44
C PHE A 42 5.70 -9.31 -1.54
N TYR A 43 4.70 -9.42 -2.41
CA TYR A 43 4.75 -10.36 -3.53
C TYR A 43 5.86 -10.03 -4.55
N ALA A 44 6.19 -8.74 -4.70
CA ALA A 44 7.27 -8.29 -5.59
C ALA A 44 8.66 -8.54 -5.01
N VAL A 45 8.89 -8.21 -3.72
CA VAL A 45 10.22 -8.29 -3.10
C VAL A 45 10.47 -9.64 -2.42
N ARG A 46 9.41 -10.38 -2.07
CA ARG A 46 9.44 -11.69 -1.37
C ARG A 46 10.24 -11.68 -0.07
N ARG A 47 10.25 -10.56 0.64
CA ARG A 47 10.91 -10.39 1.95
C ARG A 47 9.99 -9.66 2.94
N PRO A 48 10.17 -9.85 4.26
CA PRO A 48 9.48 -9.06 5.27
C PRO A 48 9.73 -7.56 5.09
N ILE A 49 8.71 -6.76 5.37
CA ILE A 49 8.70 -5.31 5.19
C ILE A 49 9.09 -4.66 6.51
N CYS A 50 10.24 -3.96 6.50
CA CYS A 50 10.69 -3.18 7.64
C CYS A 50 9.82 -1.93 7.84
N TYR A 51 9.82 -1.37 9.06
CA TYR A 51 9.09 -0.13 9.36
C TYR A 51 9.43 1.05 8.41
N GLU A 52 10.68 1.19 7.99
CA GLU A 52 11.09 2.24 7.04
C GLU A 52 10.42 2.05 5.67
N GLU A 53 10.38 0.82 5.14
CA GLU A 53 9.69 0.51 3.89
C GLU A 53 8.17 0.73 4.01
N TYR A 54 7.59 0.34 5.15
CA TYR A 54 6.19 0.64 5.46
C TYR A 54 5.92 2.15 5.45
N ALA A 55 6.76 2.95 6.10
CA ALA A 55 6.59 4.40 6.16
C ALA A 55 6.73 5.04 4.77
N ASP A 56 7.63 4.53 3.94
CA ASP A 56 7.80 4.97 2.55
C ASP A 56 6.55 4.69 1.70
N ILE A 57 5.98 3.49 1.82
CA ILE A 57 4.76 3.07 1.11
C ILE A 57 3.54 3.86 1.62
N ALA A 58 3.42 4.03 2.94
CA ALA A 58 2.36 4.83 3.56
C ALA A 58 2.42 6.30 3.10
N LYS A 59 3.64 6.85 3.00
CA LYS A 59 3.85 8.20 2.50
C LYS A 59 3.50 8.30 1.01
N ARG A 60 3.85 7.32 0.18
CA ARG A 60 3.47 7.28 -1.23
C ARG A 60 1.96 7.26 -1.42
N ILE A 61 1.21 6.48 -0.65
CA ILE A 61 -0.26 6.48 -0.73
C ILE A 61 -0.84 7.83 -0.30
N GLY A 62 -0.26 8.46 0.74
CA GLY A 62 -0.63 9.82 1.13
C GLY A 62 -0.35 10.84 0.02
N ASP A 63 0.79 10.71 -0.67
CA ASP A 63 1.21 11.59 -1.76
C ASP A 63 0.42 11.33 -3.05
N GLU A 64 0.11 10.08 -3.40
CA GLU A 64 -0.66 9.68 -4.59
C GLU A 64 -2.12 10.16 -4.53
N CYS A 65 -2.74 10.17 -3.34
CA CYS A 65 -4.01 10.84 -3.13
C CYS A 65 -3.94 12.36 -3.40
N THR A 66 -2.75 12.96 -3.36
CA THR A 66 -2.53 14.39 -3.57
C THR A 66 -2.02 14.69 -5.00
N LYS A 67 -1.32 13.73 -5.62
CA LYS A 67 -0.73 13.83 -6.97
C LYS A 67 -1.64 13.35 -8.11
N ALA A 68 -2.76 12.68 -7.82
CA ALA A 68 -3.74 12.33 -8.84
C ALA A 68 -4.36 13.55 -9.57
N SER A 69 -4.02 14.78 -9.16
CA SER A 69 -4.52 16.02 -9.76
C SER A 69 -3.51 16.82 -10.60
N VAL A 70 -2.26 16.36 -10.85
CA VAL A 70 -1.29 17.18 -11.61
C VAL A 70 -0.46 16.40 -12.64
N ASP A 71 -0.94 16.49 -13.87
CA ASP A 71 -0.23 16.72 -15.14
C ASP A 71 0.58 15.63 -15.88
N ILE A 72 -0.06 15.13 -16.96
CA ILE A 72 0.29 15.30 -18.39
C ILE A 72 1.62 14.68 -18.94
N ARG A 73 1.41 13.66 -19.79
CA ARG A 73 2.14 13.22 -21.01
C ARG A 73 3.67 13.03 -20.94
N ARG A 74 4.10 11.77 -21.00
CA ARG A 74 5.21 11.35 -21.89
C ARG A 74 5.04 9.90 -22.36
N LYS A 75 4.99 9.76 -23.69
CA LYS A 75 4.97 8.55 -24.54
C LYS A 75 5.58 7.29 -23.90
N GLY A 76 4.83 6.19 -23.94
CA GLY A 76 5.37 4.84 -23.73
C GLY A 76 4.33 3.86 -23.21
N SER A 77 3.59 3.25 -24.13
CA SER A 77 2.70 2.09 -23.98
C SER A 77 3.01 1.18 -22.77
N PHE A 78 2.04 0.98 -21.87
CA PHE A 78 1.56 -0.33 -21.39
C PHE A 78 0.53 -0.12 -20.26
N PHE A 79 -0.42 -1.05 -20.17
CA PHE A 79 -1.61 -1.07 -19.30
C PHE A 79 -2.85 -0.39 -19.89
N ASP A 80 -3.34 -0.99 -20.98
CA ASP A 80 -4.74 -1.40 -21.03
C ASP A 80 -5.07 -2.17 -19.74
N LEU A 81 -5.83 -1.53 -18.84
CA LEU A 81 -6.79 -2.24 -18.01
C LEU A 81 -8.15 -1.98 -18.65
N ASP A 82 -8.37 -2.75 -19.71
CA ASP A 82 -9.62 -2.83 -20.43
C ASP A 82 -10.64 -3.63 -19.60
N GLU A 83 -11.81 -3.02 -19.52
CA GLU A 83 -13.17 -3.55 -19.32
C GLU A 83 -13.48 -4.44 -18.10
N LEU A 84 -14.28 -3.96 -17.15
CA LEU A 84 -15.75 -3.80 -17.14
C LEU A 84 -16.50 -5.13 -16.86
#